data_AF-A0A4Z0PR84-F1
#
_entry.id   AF-A0A4Z0PR84-F1
#
_cell.length_a   1.000
_cell.length_b   1.000
_cell.length_c   1.000
_cell.angle_alpha   90.00
_cell.angle_beta   90.00
_cell.angle_gamma   90.00
#
_symmetry.space_group_name_H-M   'P 1'
#
loop_
_entity.id
_entity.type
_entity.pdbx_description
1 polymer ?
#
loop_
_entity_poly.entity_id
_entity_poly.type
_entity_poly.pdbx_seq_one_letter_code
_entity_poly.pdbx_strand_id
1 'polypeptide(L)'
;MPIHHQTEALELFCLAAARQAEATAAGTYRVGNKAYDQIIKAVKWLAANQAIPALCPLLHAENVGIRLWAASVLLPYGSPEAEEALAALASSASVHGLIAATTLNEWRAGRLQIIS
;
A
#
# COMPACT_ATOMS: atom_id res chain seq x y z
N MET A 1 -16.16 1.53 10.97
CA MET A 1 -16.00 2.99 10.88
C MET A 1 -16.40 3.46 9.50
N PRO A 2 -17.43 4.30 9.36
CA PRO A 2 -17.68 5.03 8.12
C PRO A 2 -16.53 6.02 7.86
N ILE A 3 -16.28 6.36 6.59
CA ILE A 3 -15.26 7.32 6.17
C ILE A 3 -16.01 8.48 5.54
N HIS A 4 -15.83 9.68 6.07
CA HIS A 4 -16.50 10.90 5.61
C HIS A 4 -15.53 11.91 5.01
N HIS A 5 -14.26 11.86 5.43
CA HIS A 5 -13.25 12.84 5.04
C HIS A 5 -11.98 12.16 4.54
N GLN A 6 -11.21 12.87 3.70
CA GLN A 6 -9.95 12.38 3.16
C GLN A 6 -8.94 12.04 4.25
N THR A 7 -8.87 12.84 5.32
CA THR A 7 -7.99 12.60 6.47
C THR A 7 -8.31 11.27 7.16
N GLU A 8 -9.59 10.97 7.39
CA GLU A 8 -10.01 9.69 7.98
C GLU A 8 -9.64 8.49 7.10
N ALA A 9 -9.74 8.66 5.77
CA ALA A 9 -9.33 7.63 4.81
C ALA A 9 -7.82 7.38 4.88
N LEU A 10 -7.02 8.45 4.92
CA LEU A 10 -5.55 8.37 5.04
C LEU A 10 -5.11 7.79 6.37
N GLU A 11 -5.75 8.17 7.48
CA GLU A 11 -5.48 7.61 8.81
C GLU A 11 -5.78 6.11 8.85
N LEU A 12 -6.94 5.70 8.33
CA LEU A 12 -7.30 4.29 8.23
C LEU A 12 -6.29 3.53 7.35
N PHE A 13 -5.91 4.10 6.21
CA PHE A 13 -4.93 3.53 5.31
C PHE A 13 -3.59 3.31 6.01
N CYS A 14 -3.03 4.34 6.64
CA CYS A 14 -1.74 4.29 7.32
C CYS A 14 -1.73 3.26 8.45
N LEU A 15 -2.75 3.30 9.33
CA LEU A 15 -2.86 2.36 10.45
C LEU A 15 -2.98 0.92 9.95
N ALA A 16 -3.80 0.69 8.92
CA ALA A 16 -4.01 -0.64 8.37
C ALA A 16 -2.77 -1.15 7.61
N ALA A 17 -2.10 -0.30 6.84
CA ALA A 17 -0.88 -0.65 6.11
C ALA A 17 0.26 -1.06 7.05
N ALA A 18 0.49 -0.29 8.11
CA ALA A 18 1.48 -0.64 9.14
C ALA A 18 1.13 -1.99 9.79
N ARG A 19 -0.13 -2.15 10.21
CA ARG A 19 -0.61 -3.38 10.87
C ARG A 19 -0.56 -4.61 9.95
N GLN A 20 -0.85 -4.44 8.67
CA GLN A 20 -0.80 -5.52 7.68
C GLN A 20 0.65 -5.98 7.49
N ALA A 21 1.58 -5.03 7.37
CA ALA A 21 3.00 -5.33 7.21
C ALA A 21 3.57 -6.06 8.43
N GLU A 22 3.24 -5.60 9.64
CA GLU A 22 3.62 -6.27 10.89
C GLU A 22 3.04 -7.68 10.98
N ALA A 23 1.74 -7.84 10.68
CA ALA A 23 1.07 -9.12 10.74
C ALA A 23 1.66 -10.14 9.75
N THR A 24 2.07 -9.67 8.56
CA THR A 24 2.75 -10.48 7.54
C THR A 24 4.10 -10.97 8.05
N ALA A 25 4.90 -10.08 8.64
CA ALA A 25 6.19 -10.46 9.22
C ALA A 25 6.04 -11.43 10.40
N ALA A 26 4.97 -11.28 11.19
CA ALA A 26 4.68 -12.16 12.33
C ALA A 26 3.92 -13.45 11.97
N GLY A 27 3.55 -13.66 10.69
CA GLY A 27 2.75 -14.82 10.27
C GLY A 27 1.31 -14.85 10.81
N THR A 28 0.77 -13.72 11.27
CA THR A 28 -0.57 -13.63 11.89
C THR A 28 -1.65 -13.32 10.85
N TYR A 29 -1.93 -14.29 9.97
CA TYR A 29 -2.78 -14.08 8.79
C TYR A 29 -4.17 -13.47 9.08
N ARG A 30 -4.81 -13.82 10.21
CA ARG A 30 -6.12 -13.25 10.56
C ARG A 30 -6.06 -11.73 10.78
N VAL A 31 -4.98 -11.26 11.41
CA VAL A 31 -4.74 -9.84 11.62
C VAL A 31 -4.38 -9.17 10.30
N GLY A 32 -3.52 -9.81 9.50
CA GLY A 32 -3.13 -9.32 8.18
C GLY A 32 -4.32 -9.16 7.23
N ASN A 33 -5.20 -10.16 7.15
CA ASN A 33 -6.38 -10.12 6.28
C ASN A 33 -7.36 -9.03 6.72
N LYS A 34 -7.60 -8.88 8.03
CA LYS A 34 -8.46 -7.81 8.54
C LYS A 34 -7.88 -6.42 8.23
N ALA A 35 -6.56 -6.27 8.34
CA ALA A 35 -5.89 -5.02 8.00
C ALA A 35 -5.95 -4.77 6.48
N TYR A 36 -5.78 -5.79 5.64
CA TYR A 36 -5.98 -5.69 4.20
C TYR A 36 -7.39 -5.19 3.84
N ASP A 37 -8.44 -5.73 4.45
CA ASP A 37 -9.81 -5.26 4.22
C ASP A 37 -9.97 -3.76 4.53
N GLN A 38 -9.27 -3.27 5.56
CA GLN A 38 -9.27 -1.86 5.94
C GLN A 38 -8.50 -0.99 4.93
N ILE A 39 -7.37 -1.48 4.40
CA ILE A 39 -6.63 -0.81 3.33
C ILE A 39 -7.53 -0.67 2.10
N ILE A 40 -8.14 -1.76 1.64
CA ILE A 40 -9.04 -1.75 0.47
C ILE A 40 -10.23 -0.81 0.70
N LYS A 41 -10.78 -0.78 1.91
CA LYS A 41 -11.85 0.16 2.25
C LYS A 41 -11.41 1.62 2.10
N ALA A 42 -10.23 1.97 2.59
CA ALA A 42 -9.69 3.32 2.47
C ALA A 42 -9.40 3.68 1.00
N VAL A 43 -8.75 2.78 0.25
CA VAL A 43 -8.42 2.99 -1.17
C VAL A 43 -9.67 3.18 -2.02
N LYS A 44 -10.71 2.36 -1.82
CA LYS A 44 -11.99 2.52 -2.53
C LYS A 44 -12.64 3.87 -2.26
N TRP A 45 -12.59 4.34 -1.01
CA TRP A 45 -13.11 5.67 -0.68
C TRP A 45 -12.29 6.77 -1.36
N LEU A 46 -10.96 6.69 -1.31
CA LEU A 46 -10.07 7.66 -1.96
C LEU A 46 -10.30 7.70 -3.48
N ALA A 47 -10.40 6.53 -4.14
CA ALA A 47 -10.67 6.43 -5.56
C ALA A 47 -12.03 7.03 -5.94
N ALA A 48 -13.09 6.69 -5.20
CA ALA A 48 -14.43 7.22 -5.43
C ALA A 48 -14.52 8.76 -5.28
N ASN A 49 -13.61 9.36 -4.51
CA ASN A 49 -13.53 10.80 -4.27
C ASN A 49 -12.35 11.47 -5.01
N GLN A 50 -11.72 10.80 -5.99
CA GLN A 50 -10.58 11.33 -6.76
C GLN A 50 -9.39 11.78 -5.88
N ALA A 51 -9.24 11.19 -4.69
CA ALA A 51 -8.28 11.57 -3.67
C ALA A 51 -7.06 10.63 -3.57
N ILE A 52 -6.88 9.71 -4.54
CA ILE A 52 -5.72 8.80 -4.59
C ILE A 52 -4.36 9.53 -4.56
N PRO A 53 -4.17 10.68 -5.25
CA PRO A 53 -2.90 11.43 -5.17
C PRO A 53 -2.50 11.85 -3.75
N ALA A 54 -3.43 11.85 -2.79
CA ALA A 54 -3.13 12.12 -1.39
C ALA A 54 -2.25 11.02 -0.73
N LEU A 55 -2.06 9.87 -1.38
CA LEU A 55 -1.12 8.83 -0.94
C LEU A 55 0.33 9.16 -1.30
N CYS A 56 0.62 10.08 -2.23
CA CYS A 56 1.98 10.37 -2.68
C CYS A 56 2.96 10.73 -1.54
N PRO A 57 2.60 11.58 -0.56
CA PRO A 57 3.50 11.87 0.57
C PRO A 57 3.88 10.63 1.39
N LEU A 58 3.04 9.59 1.36
CA LEU A 58 3.25 8.34 2.11
C LEU A 58 4.34 7.45 1.51
N LEU A 59 4.78 7.72 0.27
CA LEU A 59 5.96 7.08 -0.33
C LEU A 59 7.24 7.32 0.48
N HIS A 60 7.26 8.40 1.28
CA HIS A 60 8.38 8.77 2.15
C HIS A 60 8.07 8.57 3.65
N ALA A 61 6.97 7.89 4.00
CA ALA A 61 6.63 7.61 5.39
C ALA A 61 7.74 6.80 6.09
N GLU A 62 7.96 6.98 7.39
CA GLU A 62 8.98 6.24 8.14
C GLU A 62 8.69 4.73 8.17
N ASN A 63 7.41 4.35 8.31
CA ASN A 63 6.99 2.96 8.37
C ASN A 63 7.04 2.27 6.99
N VAL A 64 7.74 1.13 6.95
CA VAL A 64 7.93 0.33 5.73
C VAL A 64 6.63 -0.16 5.11
N GLY A 65 5.65 -0.53 5.93
CA GLY A 65 4.34 -1.02 5.49
C GLY A 65 3.53 0.07 4.80
N ILE A 66 3.55 1.28 5.36
CA ILE A 66 2.91 2.45 4.76
C ILE A 66 3.50 2.74 3.38
N ARG A 67 4.83 2.78 3.26
CA ARG A 67 5.49 3.00 1.96
C ARG A 67 5.13 1.90 0.95
N LEU A 68 5.20 0.64 1.37
CA LEU A 68 4.92 -0.52 0.51
C LEU A 68 3.50 -0.46 -0.07
N TRP A 69 2.50 -0.23 0.76
CA TRP A 69 1.11 -0.17 0.32
C TRP A 69 0.82 1.10 -0.48
N ALA A 70 1.35 2.25 -0.08
CA ALA A 70 1.17 3.49 -0.85
C ALA A 70 1.73 3.34 -2.27
N ALA A 71 2.96 2.83 -2.38
CA ALA A 71 3.60 2.60 -3.66
C ALA A 71 2.84 1.58 -4.50
N SER A 72 2.42 0.46 -3.90
CA SER A 72 1.60 -0.55 -4.59
C SER A 72 0.32 0.08 -5.16
N VAL A 73 -0.43 0.86 -4.37
CA VAL A 73 -1.68 1.47 -4.83
C VAL A 73 -1.46 2.54 -5.90
N LEU A 74 -0.33 3.26 -5.88
CA LEU A 74 -0.04 4.34 -6.82
C LEU A 74 0.49 3.86 -8.18
N LEU A 75 0.97 2.61 -8.29
CA LEU A 75 1.46 2.04 -9.56
C LEU A 75 0.49 2.23 -10.75
N PRO A 76 -0.81 1.86 -10.64
CA PRO A 76 -1.75 1.97 -11.76
C PRO A 76 -2.08 3.42 -12.13
N TYR A 77 -1.74 4.38 -11.26
CA TYR A 77 -1.95 5.80 -11.48
C TYR A 77 -0.73 6.48 -12.13
N GLY A 78 0.28 5.69 -12.53
CA GLY A 78 1.40 6.17 -13.34
C GLY A 78 2.40 7.03 -12.58
N SER A 79 2.59 6.79 -11.28
CA SER A 79 3.62 7.49 -10.49
C SER A 79 4.99 6.81 -10.64
N PRO A 80 5.99 7.47 -11.26
CA PRO A 80 7.36 6.96 -11.28
C PRO A 80 7.94 6.80 -9.87
N GLU A 81 7.57 7.69 -8.95
CA GLU A 81 8.00 7.68 -7.56
C GLU A 81 7.52 6.42 -6.83
N ALA A 82 6.35 5.88 -7.21
CA ALA A 82 5.84 4.62 -6.67
C ALA A 82 6.72 3.42 -7.10
N GLU A 83 7.14 3.38 -8.37
CA GLU A 83 8.09 2.35 -8.84
C GLU A 83 9.45 2.47 -8.14
N GLU A 84 9.96 3.69 -7.97
CA GLU A 84 11.21 3.94 -7.24
C GLU A 84 11.13 3.52 -5.78
N ALA A 85 10.01 3.83 -5.10
CA ALA A 85 9.78 3.41 -3.72
C ALA A 85 9.75 1.88 -3.58
N LEU A 86 9.10 1.16 -4.50
CA LEU A 86 9.13 -0.30 -4.52
C LEU A 86 10.52 -0.85 -4.81
N ALA A 87 11.27 -0.26 -5.75
CA ALA A 87 12.63 -0.66 -6.05
C ALA A 87 13.56 -0.48 -4.84
N ALA A 88 13.42 0.63 -4.11
CA ALA A 88 14.17 0.88 -2.88
C ALA A 88 13.81 -0.11 -1.76
N LEU A 89 12.53 -0.48 -1.63
CA LEU A 89 12.10 -1.51 -0.68
C LEU A 89 12.62 -2.90 -1.06
N ALA A 90 12.65 -3.21 -2.35
CA ALA A 90 13.09 -4.49 -2.89
C ALA A 90 14.58 -4.79 -2.64
N SER A 91 15.40 -3.80 -2.32
CA SER A 91 16.81 -4.03 -1.97
C SER A 91 17.01 -4.62 -0.58
N SER A 92 15.95 -4.71 0.24
CA SER A 92 16.00 -5.34 1.55
C SER A 92 15.77 -6.86 1.48
N ALA A 93 16.50 -7.62 2.29
CA ALA A 93 16.30 -9.07 2.43
C ALA A 93 15.09 -9.44 3.32
N SER A 94 14.24 -8.47 3.70
CA SER A 94 13.04 -8.72 4.50
C SER A 94 11.89 -9.29 3.67
N VAL A 95 10.86 -9.81 4.35
CA VAL A 95 9.60 -10.23 3.70
C VAL A 95 8.96 -9.07 2.91
N HIS A 96 9.09 -7.84 3.39
CA HIS A 96 8.57 -6.66 2.69
C HIS A 96 9.38 -6.34 1.44
N GLY A 97 10.70 -6.57 1.46
CA GLY A 97 11.53 -6.46 0.26
C GLY A 97 11.16 -7.50 -0.81
N LEU A 98 10.92 -8.75 -0.38
CA LEU A 98 10.41 -9.79 -1.27
C LEU A 98 9.05 -9.42 -1.89
N ILE A 99 8.13 -8.89 -1.08
CA ILE A 99 6.81 -8.43 -1.57
C ILE A 99 6.99 -7.29 -2.56
N ALA A 100 7.81 -6.28 -2.25
CA ALA A 100 8.06 -5.15 -3.14
C ALA A 100 8.65 -5.60 -4.49
N ALA A 101 9.64 -6.49 -4.47
CA ALA A 101 10.24 -7.06 -5.67
C ALA A 101 9.21 -7.83 -6.52
N THR A 102 8.37 -8.65 -5.86
CA THR A 102 7.32 -9.41 -6.54
C THR A 102 6.28 -8.48 -7.16
N THR A 103 5.78 -7.49 -6.42
CA THR A 103 4.82 -6.51 -6.91
C THR A 103 5.37 -5.76 -8.13
N LEU A 104 6.62 -5.29 -8.06
CA LEU A 104 7.25 -4.57 -9.17
C LEU A 104 7.44 -5.45 -10.41
N ASN A 105 7.81 -6.72 -10.22
CA ASN A 105 7.95 -7.68 -11.31
C ASN A 105 6.60 -7.98 -11.99
N GLU A 106 5.55 -8.22 -11.21
CA GLU A 106 4.20 -8.46 -11.74
C GLU A 106 3.62 -7.22 -12.45
N TRP A 107 3.90 -6.02 -11.92
CA TRP A 107 3.55 -4.75 -12.54
C TRP A 107 4.22 -4.58 -13.90
N ARG A 108 5.56 -4.71 -13.95
CA ARG A 108 6.34 -4.57 -15.19
C ARG A 108 6.00 -5.62 -16.24
N ALA A 109 5.58 -6.80 -15.80
CA ALA A 109 5.10 -7.85 -16.69
C ALA A 109 3.66 -7.64 -17.20
N GLY A 110 2.97 -6.58 -16.76
CA GLY A 110 1.57 -6.31 -17.12
C GLY A 110 0.57 -7.31 -16.53
N ARG A 111 0.96 -8.10 -15.52
CA ARG A 111 0.12 -9.13 -14.89
C ARG A 111 -0.61 -8.64 -13.66
N LEU A 112 -0.17 -7.52 -13.08
CA LEU A 112 -0.77 -6.96 -11.88
C LEU A 112 -2.03 -6.16 -12.22
N GLN A 113 -3.17 -6.65 -11.75
CA GLN A 113 -4.45 -5.94 -11.74
C GLN A 113 -4.70 -5.50 -10.30
N ILE A 114 -4.49 -4.22 -10.00
CA ILE A 114 -4.85 -3.68 -8.68
C ILE A 114 -6.32 -3.27 -8.73
N ILE A 115 -7.06 -3.64 -7.70
CA ILE A 115 -8.48 -3.30 -7.55
C ILE A 115 -8.58 -1.77 -7.45
N SER A 116 -8.91 -1.12 -8.58
CA SER A 116 -9.35 0.27 -8.69
C SER A 116 -10.86 0.34 -8.50
#